data_AF-A0A9W4XXF1-F1
#
_entry.id   AF-A0A9W4XXF1-F1
#
_cell.length_a   1.000
_cell.length_b   1.000
_cell.length_c   1.000
_cell.angle_alpha   90.00
_cell.angle_beta   90.00
_cell.angle_gamma   90.00
#
_symmetry.space_group_name_H-M   'P 1'
#
loop_
_entity.id
_entity.type
_entity.pdbx_description
1 polymer ?
#
loop_
_entity_poly.entity_id
_entity_poly.type
_entity_poly.pdbx_seq_one_letter_code
_entity_poly.pdbx_strand_id
1 'polypeptide(L)'
;MGIFNVNMPIIHGEGSIKAFRRLQEEIMKSSFDHSIFAWVSRYPESGFLARSPADFADVPQLGLWKPSMLAPFQMTNLGLFIRLNMRKEEVEEALYKSKYSACCD
;
A
#
# COMPACT_ATOMS: atom_id res chain seq x y z
N MET A 1 -13.81 17.05 -6.10
CA MET A 1 -14.85 16.40 -6.92
C MET A 1 -14.33 15.04 -7.36
N GLY A 2 -14.98 13.94 -6.94
CA GLY A 2 -14.59 12.56 -7.24
C GLY A 2 -14.69 11.64 -6.01
N ILE A 3 -14.55 10.33 -6.22
CA ILE A 3 -14.60 9.24 -5.20
C ILE A 3 -13.75 9.48 -3.94
N PHE A 4 -12.66 10.25 -4.05
CA PHE A 4 -11.73 10.50 -2.92
C PHE A 4 -11.91 11.86 -2.25
N ASN A 5 -12.86 12.69 -2.71
CA ASN A 5 -13.11 14.03 -2.19
C ASN A 5 -11.85 14.94 -2.06
N VAL A 6 -10.87 14.78 -2.95
CA VAL A 6 -9.65 15.59 -2.99
C VAL A 6 -9.80 16.79 -3.94
N ASN A 7 -8.98 17.83 -3.70
CA ASN A 7 -8.83 18.95 -4.62
C ASN A 7 -7.63 18.72 -5.56
N MET A 8 -7.91 18.43 -6.83
CA MET A 8 -6.91 18.18 -7.85
C MET A 8 -7.05 19.20 -8.99
N PRO A 9 -6.36 20.35 -8.94
CA PRO A 9 -6.41 21.33 -10.03
C PRO A 9 -5.86 20.70 -11.31
N ILE A 10 -6.48 20.88 -12.46
CA ILE A 10 -6.04 20.25 -13.71
C ILE A 10 -4.77 20.94 -14.20
N ILE A 11 -3.70 20.17 -14.47
CA ILE A 11 -2.46 20.70 -15.04
C ILE A 11 -2.32 20.16 -16.47
N HIS A 12 -2.45 21.05 -17.45
CA HIS A 12 -2.29 20.67 -18.86
C HIS A 12 -0.85 20.22 -19.14
N GLY A 13 -0.71 19.11 -19.88
CA GLY A 13 0.60 18.56 -20.25
C GLY A 13 1.34 17.82 -19.12
N GLU A 14 0.75 17.62 -17.95
CA GLU A 14 1.41 16.87 -16.86
C GLU A 14 1.56 15.37 -17.18
N GLY A 15 0.67 14.83 -18.01
CA GLY A 15 0.63 13.41 -18.37
C GLY A 15 0.04 12.53 -17.25
N SER A 16 -0.37 11.31 -17.61
CA SER A 16 -1.09 10.41 -16.70
C SER A 16 -0.30 10.05 -15.45
N ILE A 17 0.99 9.77 -15.58
CA ILE A 17 1.85 9.35 -14.46
C ILE A 17 1.98 10.48 -13.42
N LYS A 18 2.21 11.73 -13.85
CA LYS A 18 2.34 12.86 -12.91
C LYS A 18 1.00 13.22 -12.29
N ALA A 19 -0.09 13.19 -13.07
CA ALA A 19 -1.44 13.40 -12.56
C ALA A 19 -1.80 12.37 -11.48
N PHE A 20 -1.49 11.09 -11.72
CA PHE A 20 -1.78 10.01 -10.78
C PHE A 20 -0.90 10.07 -9.53
N ARG A 21 0.38 10.44 -9.66
CA ARG A 21 1.25 10.70 -8.51
C ARG A 21 0.68 11.80 -7.62
N ARG A 22 0.24 12.90 -8.23
CA ARG A 22 -0.35 14.05 -7.51
C ARG A 22 -1.67 13.68 -6.84
N LEU A 23 -2.48 12.82 -7.47
CA LEU A 23 -3.67 12.24 -6.82
C LEU A 23 -3.30 11.45 -5.56
N GLN A 24 -2.30 10.58 -5.64
CA GLN A 24 -1.82 9.83 -4.47
C GLN A 24 -1.37 10.80 -3.38
N GLU A 25 -0.55 11.81 -3.69
CA GLU A 25 -0.10 12.83 -2.73
C GLU A 25 -1.25 13.57 -2.03
N GLU A 26 -2.33 13.93 -2.74
CA GLU A 26 -3.52 14.55 -2.13
C GLU A 26 -4.31 13.59 -1.23
N ILE A 27 -4.40 12.31 -1.60
CA ILE A 27 -5.00 11.29 -0.73
C ILE A 27 -4.17 11.13 0.54
N MET A 28 -2.84 11.10 0.43
CA MET A 28 -1.93 10.98 1.57
C MET A 28 -2.03 12.16 2.56
N LYS A 29 -2.48 13.35 2.12
CA LYS A 29 -2.68 14.51 3.00
C LYS A 29 -3.94 14.42 3.86
N SER A 30 -4.92 13.62 3.43
CA SER A 30 -6.27 13.59 4.03
C SER A 30 -6.67 12.22 4.56
N SER A 31 -5.91 11.17 4.24
CA SER A 31 -6.18 9.79 4.65
C SER A 31 -5.06 9.21 5.52
N PHE A 32 -5.44 8.41 6.51
CA PHE A 32 -4.53 7.59 7.32
C PHE A 32 -4.53 6.12 6.90
N ASP A 33 -5.23 5.79 5.81
CA ASP A 33 -5.30 4.44 5.28
C ASP A 33 -4.01 4.07 4.54
N HIS A 34 -3.34 3.01 4.99
CA HIS A 34 -2.10 2.49 4.39
C HIS A 34 -2.35 1.66 3.12
N SER A 35 -3.61 1.41 2.74
CA SER A 35 -3.97 0.70 1.50
C SER A 35 -3.43 1.37 0.23
N ILE A 36 -3.11 2.67 0.28
CA ILE A 36 -2.45 3.40 -0.82
C ILE A 36 -1.07 2.82 -1.19
N PHE A 37 -0.43 2.08 -0.28
CA PHE A 37 0.86 1.39 -0.52
C PHE A 37 0.70 -0.08 -0.89
N ALA A 38 -0.51 -0.62 -0.85
CA ALA A 38 -0.79 -1.99 -1.21
C ALA A 38 -1.03 -2.08 -2.72
N TRP A 39 0.05 -2.13 -3.49
CA TRP A 39 0.03 -2.30 -4.95
C TRP A 39 1.23 -3.15 -5.38
N VAL A 40 1.18 -3.69 -6.60
CA VAL A 40 2.23 -4.55 -7.13
C VAL A 40 2.86 -3.89 -8.35
N SER A 41 4.18 -3.71 -8.31
CA SER A 41 4.90 -3.23 -9.49
C SER A 41 5.00 -4.31 -10.55
N ARG A 42 4.59 -3.98 -11.77
CA ARG A 42 4.84 -4.80 -12.98
C ARG A 42 6.21 -4.53 -13.62
N TYR A 43 7.04 -3.71 -12.99
CA TYR A 43 8.32 -3.28 -13.54
C TYR A 43 9.44 -3.44 -12.50
N PRO A 44 10.68 -3.74 -12.94
CA PRO A 44 11.82 -3.94 -12.05
C PRO A 44 12.21 -2.66 -11.29
N GLU A 45 11.98 -1.49 -11.89
CA GLU A 45 12.26 -0.20 -11.27
C GLU A 45 10.94 0.48 -10.93
N SER A 46 10.57 0.44 -9.66
CA SER A 46 9.40 1.12 -9.14
C SER A 46 9.73 1.88 -7.87
N GLY A 47 9.25 3.11 -7.81
CA GLY A 47 9.32 3.93 -6.60
C GLY A 47 8.30 3.49 -5.56
N PHE A 48 8.16 4.32 -4.54
CA PHE A 48 7.27 4.07 -3.41
C PHE A 48 5.76 4.23 -3.74
N LEU A 49 5.43 5.02 -4.77
CA LEU A 49 4.06 5.25 -5.23
C LEU A 49 3.79 4.52 -6.54
N ALA A 50 2.55 4.07 -6.73
CA ALA A 50 2.11 3.40 -7.94
C ALA A 50 2.20 4.35 -9.15
N ARG A 51 2.48 3.81 -10.34
CA ARG A 51 2.54 4.58 -11.58
C ARG A 51 1.18 4.75 -12.23
N SER A 52 0.29 3.77 -12.01
CA SER A 52 -1.05 3.78 -12.57
C SER A 52 -2.06 3.10 -11.64
N PRO A 53 -3.37 3.39 -11.78
CA PRO A 53 -4.41 2.64 -11.09
C PRO A 53 -4.38 1.13 -11.38
N ALA A 54 -3.83 0.71 -12.53
CA ALA A 54 -3.75 -0.70 -12.90
C ALA A 54 -2.77 -1.49 -12.01
N ASP A 55 -1.85 -0.81 -11.32
CA ASP A 55 -0.91 -1.44 -10.38
C ASP A 55 -1.64 -1.96 -9.12
N PHE A 56 -2.90 -1.54 -8.91
CA PHE A 56 -3.76 -2.03 -7.83
C PHE A 56 -4.65 -3.22 -8.25
N ALA A 57 -4.61 -3.65 -9.51
CA ALA A 57 -5.52 -4.68 -10.02
C ALA A 57 -5.30 -6.05 -9.38
N ASP A 58 -4.05 -6.36 -9.03
CA ASP A 58 -3.63 -7.67 -8.52
C ASP A 58 -3.43 -7.67 -6.98
N VAL A 59 -4.04 -6.70 -6.29
CA VAL A 59 -3.93 -6.55 -4.84
C VAL A 59 -4.86 -7.56 -4.17
N PRO A 60 -4.35 -8.38 -3.21
CA PRO A 60 -5.20 -9.28 -2.46
C PRO A 60 -6.25 -8.50 -1.67
N GLN A 61 -7.38 -9.13 -1.36
CA GLN A 61 -8.44 -8.48 -0.59
C GLN A 61 -7.87 -7.99 0.76
N LEU A 62 -7.81 -6.68 0.93
CA LEU A 62 -7.33 -6.06 2.16
C LEU A 62 -8.43 -6.14 3.22
N GLY A 63 -8.08 -6.62 4.40
CA GLY A 63 -8.95 -6.54 5.57
C GLY A 63 -9.08 -5.09 6.04
N LEU A 64 -10.22 -4.76 6.66
CA LEU A 64 -10.38 -3.47 7.34
C LEU A 64 -9.37 -3.36 8.48
N TRP A 65 -8.62 -2.28 8.49
CA TRP A 65 -7.64 -2.01 9.53
C TRP A 65 -8.40 -1.69 10.83
N LYS A 66 -8.04 -2.37 11.93
CA LYS A 66 -8.51 -1.98 13.25
C LYS A 66 -8.04 -0.54 13.54
N PRO A 67 -8.83 0.30 14.22
CA PRO A 67 -8.42 1.66 14.54
C PRO A 67 -7.06 1.77 15.24
N SER A 68 -6.71 0.79 16.06
CA SER A 68 -5.39 0.70 16.73
C SER A 68 -4.22 0.48 15.78
N MET A 69 -4.49 0.02 14.55
CA MET A 69 -3.48 -0.17 13.52
C MET A 69 -3.27 1.06 12.64
N LEU A 70 -4.20 2.02 12.67
CA LEU A 70 -4.10 3.27 11.92
C LEU A 70 -3.03 4.16 12.55
N ALA A 71 -2.13 4.68 11.74
CA ALA A 71 -1.10 5.62 12.16
C ALA A 71 -0.87 6.67 11.06
N PRO A 72 -0.64 7.94 11.44
CA PRO A 72 -0.35 8.98 10.48
C PRO A 72 0.94 8.68 9.72
N PHE A 73 0.94 9.05 8.45
CA PHE A 73 2.10 8.98 7.58
C PHE A 73 2.13 10.26 6.74
N GLN A 74 3.32 10.62 6.26
CA GLN A 74 3.49 11.85 5.49
C GLN A 74 4.70 11.76 4.57
N MET A 75 4.61 12.45 3.43
CA MET A 75 5.79 12.75 2.63
C MET A 75 6.60 13.87 3.29
N THR A 76 7.90 13.68 3.35
CA THR A 76 8.89 14.66 3.80
C THR A 76 9.88 14.93 2.67
N ASN A 77 10.73 15.95 2.81
CA ASN A 77 11.83 16.20 1.87
C ASN A 77 12.88 15.08 1.85
N LEU A 78 12.88 14.17 2.83
CA LEU A 78 13.72 12.96 2.87
C LEU A 78 13.02 11.72 2.32
N GLY A 79 11.73 11.82 1.97
CA GLY A 79 10.90 10.70 1.56
C GLY A 79 9.78 10.43 2.56
N LEU A 80 9.29 9.20 2.59
CA LEU A 80 8.14 8.85 3.41
C LEU A 80 8.52 8.68 4.88
N PHE A 81 7.77 9.34 5.75
CA PHE A 81 7.67 9.00 7.15
C PHE A 81 6.39 8.18 7.40
N ILE A 82 6.52 6.94 7.85
CA ILE A 82 5.39 6.05 8.18
C ILE A 82 5.69 5.24 9.45
N ARG A 83 4.64 4.96 10.23
CA ARG A 83 4.68 4.00 11.32
C ARG A 83 3.83 2.79 10.94
N LEU A 84 4.45 1.62 10.87
CA LEU A 84 3.77 0.38 10.54
C LEU A 84 3.67 -0.52 11.76
N ASN A 85 2.46 -1.04 12.00
CA ASN A 85 2.23 -2.06 13.01
C ASN A 85 2.51 -3.43 12.41
N MET A 86 3.76 -3.89 12.53
CA MET A 86 4.14 -5.21 12.05
C MET A 86 3.70 -6.27 13.05
N ARG A 87 2.83 -7.18 12.62
CA ARG A 87 2.65 -8.44 13.33
C ARG A 87 3.80 -9.35 12.93
N LYS A 88 4.49 -9.93 13.91
CA LYS A 88 5.33 -11.09 13.63
C LYS A 88 4.38 -12.19 13.19
N GLU A 89 4.49 -12.58 11.94
CA GLU A 89 3.98 -13.88 11.55
C GLU A 89 4.89 -14.88 12.25
N GLU A 90 4.37 -15.50 13.31
CA GLU A 90 4.95 -16.72 13.83
C GLU A 90 4.81 -17.74 12.71
N VAL A 91 5.80 -17.77 11.83
CA VAL A 91 6.05 -18.87 10.90
C VAL A 91 6.52 -20.05 11.77
N GLU A 92 5.67 -20.49 12.69
CA GLU A 92 5.93 -21.63 13.53
C GLU A 92 5.77 -22.87 12.67
N GLU A 93 6.76 -23.76 12.76
CA GLU A 93 6.72 -25.22 12.94
C GLU A 93 5.51 -26.06 12.48
N ALA A 94 4.31 -25.53 12.27
CA ALA A 94 3.11 -26.22 11.79
C ALA A 94 3.33 -26.92 10.44
N LEU A 95 4.01 -26.30 9.48
CA LEU A 95 4.38 -26.93 8.21
C LEU A 95 5.47 -28.01 8.37
N TYR A 96 6.36 -27.87 9.35
CA TYR A 96 7.39 -28.86 9.65
C TYR A 96 6.80 -30.06 10.42
N LYS A 97 6.05 -29.83 11.51
CA LYS A 97 5.39 -30.86 12.31
C LYS A 97 4.29 -31.61 11.54
N SER A 98 3.53 -30.94 10.66
CA SER A 98 2.58 -31.62 9.76
C SER A 98 3.28 -32.54 8.77
N LYS A 99 4.46 -32.14 8.25
CA LYS A 99 5.21 -32.90 7.26
C LYS A 99 5.98 -34.08 7.86
N TYR A 100 6.35 -34.02 9.13
CA TYR A 100 7.14 -35.06 9.81
C TYR A 100 6.36 -35.92 10.83
N SER A 101 5.14 -35.54 11.23
CA SER A 101 4.25 -36.38 12.05
C SER A 101 3.53 -37.47 11.25
N ALA A 102 3.45 -37.35 9.91
CA ALA A 102 2.77 -38.32 9.04
C ALA A 102 3.71 -39.45 8.54
N CYS A 103 4.98 -39.47 8.97
CA CYS A 103 5.95 -40.52 8.62
C CYS A 103 6.20 -41.52 9.76
N CYS A 104 5.47 -41.41 10.88
CA CYS A 104 5.58 -42.29 12.03
C CYS A 104 4.21 -42.85 12.42
N ASP A 105 3.58 -43.57 11.51
CA ASP A 105 2.56 -44.60 11.77
C ASP A 105 2.73 -45.75 10.76
#